data_AF-A0A848UWU5-F1
#
_entry.id   AF-A0A848UWU5-F1
#
_cell.length_a   1.000
_cell.length_b   1.000
_cell.length_c   1.000
_cell.angle_alpha   90.00
_cell.angle_beta   90.00
_cell.angle_gamma   90.00
#
_symmetry.space_group_name_H-M   'P 1'
#
loop_
_entity.id
_entity.type
_entity.pdbx_description
1 polymer ?
#
loop_
_entity_poly.entity_id
_entity_poly.type
_entity_poly.pdbx_seq_one_letter_code
_entity_poly.pdbx_strand_id
1 'polypeptide(L)' 'GQILVNEKIWLGVLSRNFSSGGVSFVYRHLYIYNFGYSFEFPFGDIGRGNYGIHELSFSVDLRLSKDHEIPDRFF' A
#
# COMPACT_ATOMS: atom_id res chain seq x y z
N GLY A 1 9.25 -5.15 0.31
CA GLY A 1 8.89 -6.52 -0.09
C GLY A 1 7.40 -6.70 0.08
N GLN A 2 6.75 -7.56 -0.70
CA GLN A 2 5.29 -7.71 -0.65
C GLN A 2 4.83 -9.13 -0.97
N ILE A 3 3.63 -9.48 -0.49
CA ILE A 3 2.98 -10.77 -0.72
C ILE A 3 1.48 -10.58 -1.01
N LEU A 4 0.97 -11.38 -1.96
CA LEU A 4 -0.45 -11.49 -2.26
C LEU A 4 -1.05 -12.69 -1.51
N VAL A 5 -2.10 -12.44 -0.75
CA VAL A 5 -2.85 -13.43 0.01
C VAL A 5 -4.25 -13.53 -0.59
N ASN A 6 -4.64 -14.75 -0.97
CA ASN A 6 -5.99 -15.08 -1.46
C ASN A 6 -6.47 -14.20 -2.63
N GLU A 7 -5.54 -13.77 -3.50
CA GLU A 7 -5.81 -12.95 -4.70
C GLU A 7 -6.49 -11.59 -4.44
N LYS A 8 -6.63 -11.21 -3.16
CA LYS A 8 -7.43 -10.04 -2.74
C LYS A 8 -6.71 -9.13 -1.76
N ILE A 9 -5.74 -9.66 -1.00
CA ILE A 9 -5.07 -8.90 0.04
C ILE A 9 -3.59 -8.82 -0.29
N TRP A 10 -3.08 -7.61 -0.44
CA TRP A 10 -1.65 -7.34 -0.52
C TRP A 10 -1.14 -6.89 0.85
N LEU A 11 -0.05 -7.52 1.28
CA LEU A 11 0.70 -7.10 2.47
C LEU A 11 2.09 -6.69 2.03
N GLY A 12 2.51 -5.50 2.45
CA GLY A 12 3.79 -4.91 2.12
C GLY A 12 4.60 -4.58 3.36
N VAL A 13 5.92 -4.65 3.21
CA VAL A 13 6.89 -4.03 4.12
C VAL A 13 7.76 -3.09 3.31
N LEU A 14 8.00 -1.90 3.84
CA LEU A 14 8.83 -0.87 3.21
C LEU A 14 9.93 -0.41 4.15
N SER A 15 11.04 0.04 3.57
CA SER A 15 12.11 0.73 4.27
C SER A 15 12.58 1.86 3.37
N ARG A 16 12.66 3.07 3.90
CA ARG A 16 13.09 4.26 3.16
C ARG A 16 14.44 4.69 3.70
N ASN A 17 15.48 4.48 2.91
CA ASN A 17 16.86 4.90 3.19
C ASN A 17 17.37 4.53 4.59
N PHE A 18 16.87 3.44 5.19
CA PHE A 18 17.11 3.03 6.58
C PHE A 18 16.71 4.05 7.66
N SER A 19 16.07 5.16 7.27
CA SER A 19 15.61 6.21 8.18
C SER A 19 14.18 5.97 8.66
N SER A 20 13.40 5.16 7.94
CA SER A 20 12.07 4.72 8.33
C SER A 20 11.76 3.34 7.79
N GLY A 21 10.86 2.65 8.47
CA GLY A 21 10.30 1.37 8.08
C GLY A 21 8.79 1.47 8.05
N GLY A 22 8.12 0.53 7.40
CA GLY A 22 6.66 0.58 7.36
C GLY A 22 6.04 -0.73 6.91
N VAL A 23 4.74 -0.78 7.10
CA VAL A 23 3.88 -1.86 6.64
C VAL A 23 2.75 -1.28 5.81
N SER A 24 2.32 -1.99 4.78
CA SER A 24 1.15 -1.63 4.00
C SER A 24 0.21 -2.81 3.83
N PHE A 25 -1.07 -2.50 3.72
CA PHE A 25 -2.16 -3.43 3.48
C PHE A 25 -3.02 -2.84 2.36
N VAL A 26 -3.36 -3.65 1.36
CA VAL A 26 -4.35 -3.29 0.34
C VAL A 26 -5.34 -4.42 0.17
N TYR A 27 -6.62 -4.10 0.27
CA TYR A 27 -7.72 -5.01 -0.02
C TYR A 27 -8.38 -4.66 -1.34
N ARG A 28 -8.53 -5.68 -2.19
CA ARG A 28 -9.20 -5.61 -3.48
C ARG A 28 -10.57 -6.25 -3.41
N HIS A 29 -11.59 -5.47 -3.76
CA HIS A 29 -12.96 -5.92 -3.87
C HIS A 29 -13.43 -5.93 -5.33
N LEU A 30 -13.96 -7.08 -5.77
CA LEU A 30 -14.52 -7.28 -7.12
C LEU A 30 -13.58 -6.92 -8.29
N TYR A 31 -12.26 -6.93 -8.07
CA TYR A 31 -11.25 -6.52 -9.06
C TYR A 31 -11.40 -5.07 -9.56
N ILE A 32 -12.17 -4.23 -8.86
CA ILE A 32 -12.48 -2.85 -9.26
C ILE A 32 -12.08 -1.88 -8.17
N TYR A 33 -12.39 -2.18 -6.91
CA TYR A 33 -12.14 -1.29 -5.80
C TYR A 33 -10.90 -1.74 -5.04
N ASN A 34 -9.99 -0.81 -4.75
CA ASN A 34 -8.87 -1.06 -3.87
C ASN A 34 -8.93 -0.10 -2.67
N PHE A 35 -8.77 -0.67 -1.48
CA PHE A 35 -8.72 0.04 -0.21
C PHE A 35 -7.36 -0.24 0.41
N GLY A 36 -6.55 0.79 0.58
CA GLY A 36 -5.22 0.68 1.14
C GLY A 36 -5.08 1.41 2.46
N TYR A 37 -4.19 0.88 3.28
CA TYR A 37 -3.69 1.54 4.46
C TYR A 37 -2.19 1.27 4.57
N SER A 38 -1.40 2.30 4.83
CA SER A 38 0.02 2.15 5.14
C SER A 38 0.37 2.90 6.41
N PHE A 39 1.34 2.32 7.12
CA PHE A 39 1.91 2.90 8.32
C PHE A 39 3.42 2.91 8.20
N GLU A 40 4.01 4.09 8.27
CA GLU A 40 5.46 4.31 8.24
C GLU A 40 5.91 4.84 9.61
N PHE A 41 6.86 4.16 10.24
CA PHE A 41 7.46 4.55 11.51
C PHE A 41 8.92 4.99 11.27
N PRO A 42 9.31 6.18 11.76
CA PRO A 42 10.66 6.67 11.60
C PRO A 42 11.61 6.01 12.61
N PHE A 43 12.84 5.72 12.17
CA PHE A 43 13.91 5.15 12.99
C PHE A 43 14.89 6.18 13.54
N GLY A 44 15.02 7.34 12.88
CA GLY A 44 15.99 8.39 13.23
C GLY A 44 15.48 9.44 14.22
N ASP A 45 16.40 10.25 14.76
CA ASP A 45 16.12 11.27 15.78
C ASP A 45 15.13 12.37 15.34
N ILE A 46 15.02 12.63 14.03
CA ILE A 46 14.04 13.56 13.44
C ILE A 46 12.60 13.01 13.57
N GLY A 47 12.45 11.71 13.80
CA GLY A 47 11.18 11.01 13.93
C GLY A 47 10.59 10.94 15.33
N ARG A 48 11.35 11.24 16.39
CA ARG A 48 10.86 11.11 17.78
C ARG A 48 9.70 12.05 18.13
N GLY A 49 9.46 13.09 17.32
CA GLY A 49 8.33 14.00 17.46
C GLY A 49 7.09 13.61 16.64
N ASN A 50 7.17 12.59 15.77
CA ASN A 50 6.07 12.14 14.91
C ASN A 50 5.69 10.71 15.25
N TYR A 51 4.40 10.45 15.45
CA TYR A 51 3.84 9.12 15.76
C TYR A 51 3.82 8.16 14.56
N GLY A 52 4.67 8.41 13.55
CA GLY A 52 4.60 7.79 12.24
C GLY A 52 3.63 8.50 11.29
N ILE A 53 3.61 8.02 10.05
CA ILE A 53 2.73 8.49 8.99
C ILE A 53 1.68 7.41 8.77
N HIS A 54 0.41 7.80 8.83
CA HIS A 54 -0.74 6.97 8.51
C HIS A 54 -1.29 7.42 7.16
N GLU A 55 -1.28 6.54 6.17
CA GLU A 55 -1.85 6.82 4.86
C GLU A 55 -3.06 5.90 4.62
N LEU A 56 -4.16 6.50 4.19
CA LEU A 56 -5.33 5.78 3.70
C LEU A 56 -5.43 6.04 2.20
N SER A 57 -5.59 4.97 1.43
CA SER A 57 -5.74 5.08 -0.02
C SER A 57 -7.03 4.40 -0.48
N PHE A 58 -7.65 4.99 -1.49
CA PHE A 58 -8.81 4.43 -2.17
C PHE A 58 -8.61 4.62 -3.67
N SER A 59 -8.79 3.55 -4.44
CA SER A 59 -8.74 3.62 -5.90
C SER A 59 -9.82 2.77 -6.55
N VAL A 60 -10.18 3.17 -7.77
CA VAL A 60 -11.14 2.47 -8.63
C VAL A 60 -10.48 2.20 -9.97
N ASP A 61 -10.44 0.94 -10.36
CA ASP A 61 -9.85 0.46 -11.60
C ASP A 61 -10.94 0.37 -12.68
N LEU A 62 -10.92 1.30 -13.63
CA LEU A 62 -11.89 1.36 -14.75
C LEU A 62 -11.32 0.71 -16.01
N ARG A 63 -11.80 -0.49 -16.34
CA ARG A 63 -11.46 -1.16 -17.60
C ARG A 63 -12.41 -0.67 -18.71
N LEU A 64 -11.92 0.25 -19.55
CA LEU A 64 -12.68 0.80 -20.69
C LEU A 64 -12.74 -0.16 -21.89
N SER A 65 -11.85 -1.15 -21.97
CA SER A 65 -11.84 -2.18 -23.00
C SER A 65 -11.40 -3.53 -22.42
N LYS A 66 -11.77 -4.64 -23.08
CA LYS A 66 -11.40 -6.01 -22.66
C LYS A 66 -9.90 -6.28 -22.72
N ASP A 67 -9.18 -5.56 -23.58
CA ASP A 67 -7.73 -5.70 -23.76
C ASP A 67 -6.93 -4.78 -22.82
N HIS A 68 -7.61 -4.00 -21.98
CA HIS A 68 -6.96 -3.06 -21.07
C HIS A 68 -6.65 -3.74 -19.74
N GLU A 69 -5.43 -4.25 -19.60
CA GLU A 69 -4.91 -4.71 -18.32
C GLU A 69 -4.53 -3.50 -17.46
N ILE A 70 -5.05 -3.46 -16.24
CA ILE A 70 -4.67 -2.46 -15.26
C ILE A 70 -3.60 -3.12 -14.38
N PRO A 71 -2.33 -2.66 -14.43
CA PRO A 71 -1.29 -3.24 -13.61
C PRO A 71 -1.60 -3.00 -12.13
N ASP A 72 -1.26 -3.98 -11.31
CA ASP A 72 -1.40 -3.88 -9.87
C ASP A 72 -0.60 -2.68 -9.35
N ARG A 73 -1.28 -1.77 -8.63
CA ARG A 73 -0.65 -0.62 -8.00
C ARG A 73 -0.47 -0.89 -6.52
N PHE A 74 0.74 -0.62 -6.06
CA PHE A 74 1.14 -0.75 -4.67
C PHE A 74 1.38 0.66 -4.12
N PHE A 75 0.86 0.93 -2.92
CA PHE A 75 1.06 2.17 -2.17
C PHE A 75 2.06 1.91 -1.05
#